data_AF-A0A958G5R1-F1
#
_entry.id   AF-A0A958G5R1-F1
#
_cell.length_a   1.000
_cell.length_b   1.000
_cell.length_c   1.000
_cell.angle_alpha   90.00
_cell.angle_beta   90.00
_cell.angle_gamma   90.00
#
_symmetry.space_group_name_H-M   'P 1'
#
loop_
_entity.id
_entity.type
_entity.pdbx_description
1 polymer ?
#
loop_
_entity_poly.entity_id
_entity_poly.type
_entity_poly.pdbx_seq_one_letter_code
_entity_poly.pdbx_strand_id
1 'polypeptide(L)'
;MKTIRFNILLLLLFGWLNGMFAEENVAVVIKLEGEVRISPANSIKSEAVKKGRILQHGDKLETGAGGYCAIKFLDDKSLLRIKEKSSCIIEGKRKGNA
;
A
#
# COMPACT_ATOMS: atom_id res chain seq x y z
N MET A 1 5.98 42.85 14.70
CA MET A 1 6.16 42.44 13.28
C MET A 1 7.16 41.29 13.06
N LYS A 2 8.27 41.20 13.81
CA LYS A 2 9.28 40.12 13.63
C LYS A 2 8.74 38.72 13.97
N THR A 3 7.92 38.61 15.02
CA THR A 3 7.29 37.36 15.47
C THR A 3 6.24 36.80 14.51
N ILE A 4 5.46 37.66 13.84
CA ILE A 4 4.46 37.25 12.85
C ILE A 4 5.13 36.66 11.59
N ARG A 5 6.21 37.29 11.13
CA ARG A 5 7.02 36.77 10.00
C ARG A 5 7.69 35.44 10.35
N PHE A 6 8.13 35.28 11.59
CA PHE A 6 8.72 34.03 12.09
C PHE A 6 7.68 32.89 12.16
N ASN A 7 6.47 33.16 12.65
CA ASN A 7 5.40 32.16 12.68
C ASN A 7 4.95 31.71 11.27
N ILE A 8 4.93 32.62 10.29
CA ILE A 8 4.65 32.28 8.89
C ILE A 8 5.74 31.39 8.31
N LEU A 9 7.02 31.68 8.61
CA LEU A 9 8.14 30.84 8.19
C LEU A 9 8.06 29.41 8.78
N LEU A 10 7.63 29.31 10.04
CA LEU A 10 7.45 28.03 10.74
C LEU A 10 6.31 27.20 10.14
N LEU A 11 5.22 27.85 9.73
CA LEU A 11 4.09 27.23 9.03
C LEU A 11 4.46 26.69 7.65
N LEU A 12 5.29 27.43 6.90
CA LEU A 12 5.80 26.98 5.60
C LEU A 12 6.75 25.78 5.72
N LEU A 13 7.61 25.77 6.75
CA LEU A 13 8.51 24.65 7.03
C LEU A 13 7.73 23.38 7.43
N PHE A 14 6.67 23.52 8.23
CA PHE A 14 5.81 22.41 8.62
C PHE A 14 5.02 21.83 7.42
N GLY A 15 4.60 22.68 6.48
CA GLY A 15 3.96 22.25 5.24
C GLY A 15 4.84 21.38 4.35
N TRP A 16 6.15 21.67 4.27
CA TRP A 16 7.10 20.89 3.47
C TRP A 16 7.37 19.48 4.01
N LEU A 17 7.32 19.28 5.33
CA LEU A 17 7.59 17.97 5.94
C LEU A 17 6.51 16.92 5.64
N ASN A 18 5.28 17.34 5.29
CA ASN A 18 4.16 16.42 5.07
C ASN A 18 4.18 15.74 3.69
N GLY A 19 5.00 16.20 2.73
CA GLY A 19 4.98 15.71 1.35
C GLY A 19 5.80 14.44 1.06
N MET A 20 6.51 13.88 2.04
CA MET A 20 7.56 12.87 1.77
C MET A 20 7.11 11.40 1.86
N PHE A 21 5.87 11.10 2.24
CA PHE A 21 5.40 9.72 2.44
C PHE A 21 4.28 9.36 1.47
N ALA A 22 4.60 9.31 0.17
CA ALA A 22 3.73 8.69 -0.82
C ALA A 22 4.14 7.21 -0.98
N GLU A 23 3.30 6.29 -0.48
CA GLU A 23 3.49 4.87 -0.72
C GLU A 23 3.21 4.52 -2.18
N GLU A 24 4.12 3.74 -2.78
CA GLU A 24 4.05 3.37 -4.19
C GLU A 24 2.99 2.30 -4.43
N ASN A 25 2.09 2.54 -5.38
CA ASN A 25 1.10 1.56 -5.83
C ASN A 25 1.75 0.52 -6.74
N VAL A 26 1.66 -0.77 -6.37
CA VAL A 26 2.38 -1.87 -7.01
C VAL A 26 1.45 -2.84 -7.73
N ALA A 27 0.29 -3.15 -7.14
CA ALA A 27 -0.61 -4.16 -7.67
C ALA A 27 -2.08 -3.82 -7.40
N VAL A 28 -3.00 -4.57 -8.02
CA VAL A 28 -4.44 -4.47 -7.78
C VAL A 28 -5.05 -5.85 -7.56
N VAL A 29 -5.96 -5.96 -6.60
CA VAL A 29 -6.70 -7.18 -6.32
C VAL A 29 -7.78 -7.39 -7.39
N ILE A 30 -7.70 -8.47 -8.15
CA ILE A 30 -8.63 -8.76 -9.25
C ILE A 30 -9.66 -9.84 -8.89
N LYS A 31 -9.37 -10.70 -7.91
CA LYS A 31 -10.28 -11.73 -7.44
C LYS A 31 -10.04 -12.06 -5.97
N LEU A 32 -11.13 -12.31 -5.25
CA LEU A 32 -11.14 -12.74 -3.85
C LEU A 32 -12.18 -13.83 -3.65
N GLU A 33 -11.84 -14.83 -2.85
CA GLU A 33 -12.76 -15.81 -2.28
C GLU A 33 -12.36 -16.08 -0.82
N GLY A 34 -13.34 -16.35 0.04
CA GLY A 34 -13.11 -16.65 1.45
C GLY A 34 -12.45 -15.52 2.26
N GLU A 35 -11.71 -15.91 3.28
CA GLU A 35 -11.06 -14.99 4.20
C GLU A 35 -9.74 -14.45 3.62
N VAL A 36 -9.68 -13.15 3.35
CA VAL A 36 -8.47 -12.46 2.92
C VAL A 36 -8.32 -11.15 3.68
N ARG A 37 -7.17 -10.96 4.32
CA ARG A 37 -6.84 -9.76 5.07
C ARG A 37 -5.59 -9.09 4.53
N ILE A 38 -5.52 -7.77 4.72
CA ILE A 38 -4.36 -6.95 4.41
C ILE A 38 -3.93 -6.17 5.64
N SER A 39 -2.63 -6.13 5.89
CA SER A 39 -2.00 -5.25 6.87
C SER A 39 -1.13 -4.27 6.10
N PRO A 40 -1.53 -2.98 5.99
CA PRO A 40 -0.76 -1.98 5.28
C PRO A 40 0.64 -1.83 5.89
N ALA A 41 1.65 -1.51 5.06
CA ALA A 41 3.05 -1.45 5.50
C ALA A 41 3.26 -0.56 6.75
N ASN A 42 2.56 0.58 6.80
CA ASN A 42 2.62 1.55 7.90
C ASN A 42 1.51 1.41 8.95
N SER A 43 0.81 0.27 8.99
CA SER A 43 -0.30 0.03 9.91
C SER A 43 -0.18 -1.30 10.62
N ILE A 44 -0.44 -1.29 11.93
CA ILE A 44 -0.57 -2.51 12.74
C ILE A 44 -1.93 -3.18 12.52
N LYS A 45 -2.93 -2.42 12.05
CA LYS A 45 -4.29 -2.90 11.87
C LYS A 45 -4.42 -3.68 10.57
N SER A 46 -4.93 -4.89 10.70
CA SER A 46 -5.35 -5.73 9.58
C SER A 46 -6.81 -5.45 9.22
N GLU A 47 -7.12 -5.38 7.93
CA GLU A 47 -8.47 -5.14 7.40
C GLU A 47 -8.86 -6.17 6.35
N ALA A 48 -10.17 -6.37 6.16
CA ALA A 48 -10.68 -7.27 5.12
C ALA A 48 -10.46 -6.67 3.73
N VAL A 49 -9.93 -7.48 2.80
CA VAL A 49 -9.61 -7.03 1.44
C VAL A 49 -10.88 -6.98 0.59
N LYS A 50 -10.96 -6.00 -0.31
CA LYS A 50 -12.01 -5.88 -1.32
C LYS A 50 -11.44 -6.02 -2.72
N LYS A 51 -12.23 -6.53 -3.66
CA LYS A 51 -11.86 -6.56 -5.07
C LYS A 51 -11.66 -5.13 -5.56
N GLY A 52 -10.63 -4.92 -6.38
CA GLY A 52 -10.22 -3.59 -6.84
C GLY A 52 -9.34 -2.82 -5.85
N ARG A 53 -9.04 -3.36 -4.66
CA ARG A 53 -8.09 -2.74 -3.73
C ARG A 53 -6.72 -2.62 -4.41
N ILE A 54 -6.17 -1.41 -4.37
CA ILE A 54 -4.79 -1.14 -4.76
C ILE A 54 -3.89 -1.56 -3.60
N LEU A 55 -2.80 -2.24 -3.94
CA LEU A 55 -1.79 -2.73 -3.03
C LEU A 55 -0.55 -1.85 -3.18
N GLN A 56 -0.03 -1.42 -2.05
CA GLN A 56 1.15 -0.59 -1.94
C GLN A 56 2.38 -1.42 -1.61
N HIS A 57 3.56 -0.86 -1.89
CA HIS A 57 4.82 -1.47 -1.51
C HIS A 57 4.87 -1.72 0.01
N GLY A 58 5.11 -2.96 0.40
CA GLY A 58 5.21 -3.39 1.79
C GLY A 58 3.89 -3.90 2.39
N ASP A 59 2.79 -3.86 1.66
CA ASP A 59 1.52 -4.42 2.12
C ASP A 59 1.63 -5.93 2.35
N LYS A 60 1.19 -6.39 3.51
CA LYS A 60 1.12 -7.82 3.83
C LYS A 60 -0.27 -8.36 3.52
N LEU A 61 -0.35 -9.40 2.70
CA LEU A 61 -1.58 -10.12 2.37
C LEU A 61 -1.59 -11.49 3.07
N GLU A 62 -2.71 -11.81 3.71
CA GLU A 62 -2.93 -13.08 4.40
C GLU A 62 -4.26 -13.70 3.96
N THR A 63 -4.22 -14.98 3.59
CA THR A 63 -5.39 -15.78 3.24
C THR A 63 -5.69 -16.79 4.34
N GLY A 64 -6.94 -16.80 4.82
CA GLY A 64 -7.42 -17.69 5.85
C GLY A 64 -8.12 -18.93 5.28
N ALA A 65 -9.15 -19.41 5.98
CA ALA A 65 -9.92 -20.59 5.57
C ALA A 65 -10.72 -20.31 4.30
N GLY A 66 -10.60 -21.20 3.29
CA GLY A 66 -11.22 -21.00 1.97
C GLY A 66 -10.69 -19.75 1.25
N GLY A 67 -9.59 -19.17 1.73
CA GLY A 67 -9.03 -17.92 1.23
C GLY A 67 -8.36 -18.10 -0.12
N TYR A 68 -8.69 -17.23 -1.06
CA TYR A 68 -8.02 -17.14 -2.35
C TYR A 68 -7.95 -15.67 -2.76
N CYS A 69 -6.75 -15.23 -3.14
CA CYS A 69 -6.55 -13.89 -3.65
C CYS A 69 -5.79 -13.95 -4.97
N ALA A 70 -6.31 -13.30 -6.01
CA ALA A 70 -5.54 -13.06 -7.22
C ALA A 70 -5.28 -11.56 -7.35
N ILE A 71 -4.01 -11.21 -7.55
CA ILE A 71 -3.56 -9.85 -7.76
C ILE A 71 -2.92 -9.74 -9.14
N LYS A 72 -2.95 -8.53 -9.68
CA LYS A 72 -2.28 -8.16 -10.92
C LYS A 72 -1.29 -7.03 -10.63
N PHE A 73 -0.02 -7.24 -10.95
CA PHE A 73 0.98 -6.18 -10.86
C PHE A 73 0.73 -5.10 -11.92
N LEU A 74 0.95 -3.84 -11.56
CA LEU A 74 0.65 -2.70 -12.43
C LEU A 74 1.69 -2.52 -13.55
N ASP A 75 2.94 -2.94 -13.31
CA ASP A 75 4.06 -2.76 -14.23
C ASP A 75 4.02 -3.75 -15.41
N ASP A 76 4.32 -5.01 -15.15
CA ASP A 76 4.42 -6.07 -16.17
C ASP A 76 3.12 -6.83 -16.42
N LYS A 77 2.04 -6.46 -15.71
CA LYS A 77 0.73 -7.14 -15.75
C LYS A 77 0.78 -8.61 -15.30
N SER A 78 1.84 -9.03 -14.61
CA SER A 78 1.95 -10.38 -14.06
C SER A 78 0.84 -10.65 -13.04
N LEU A 79 0.52 -11.94 -12.90
CA LEU A 79 -0.55 -12.42 -12.04
C LEU A 79 0.03 -13.28 -10.93
N LEU A 80 -0.28 -12.93 -9.68
CA LEU A 80 0.02 -13.75 -8.53
C LEU A 80 -1.30 -14.28 -7.95
N ARG A 81 -1.34 -15.60 -7.73
CA ARG A 81 -2.48 -16.31 -7.11
C ARG A 81 -2.03 -16.86 -5.77
N ILE A 82 -2.63 -16.36 -4.71
CA ILE A 82 -2.32 -16.71 -3.32
C ILE A 82 -3.40 -17.69 -2.87
N LYS A 83 -2.98 -18.92 -2.54
CA LYS A 83 -3.85 -20.01 -2.06
C LYS A 83 -4.20 -19.80 -0.59
N GLU A 84 -5.07 -20.65 -0.06
CA GLU A 84 -5.49 -20.58 1.35
C GLU A 84 -4.31 -20.73 2.32
N LYS A 85 -4.50 -20.27 3.56
CA LYS A 85 -3.53 -20.38 4.67
C LYS A 85 -2.12 -19.91 4.29
N SER A 86 -2.04 -18.84 3.50
CA SER A 86 -0.79 -18.29 2.98
C SER A 86 -0.61 -16.85 3.42
N SER A 87 0.64 -16.42 3.49
CA SER A 87 1.02 -15.05 3.83
C SER A 87 2.14 -14.60 2.90
N CYS A 88 2.02 -13.40 2.33
CA CYS A 88 3.06 -12.79 1.51
C CYS A 88 3.10 -11.27 1.70
N ILE A 89 4.29 -10.70 1.52
CA ILE A 89 4.50 -9.25 1.46
C ILE A 89 4.60 -8.87 -0.02
N ILE A 90 3.86 -7.85 -0.43
CA ILE A 90 3.86 -7.37 -1.80
C ILE A 90 4.90 -6.25 -1.91
N GLU A 91 5.95 -6.53 -2.67
CA GLU A 91 7.03 -5.58 -2.91
C GLU A 91 7.09 -5.22 -4.39
N GLY A 92 7.37 -3.95 -4.66
CA GLY A 92 7.60 -3.45 -6.00
C GLY A 92 8.36 -2.13 -5.88
N LYS A 93 9.27 -1.90 -6.81
CA LYS A 93 9.98 -0.63 -6.97
C LYS A 93 9.82 -0.21 -8.41
N ARG A 94 9.22 0.95 -8.65
CA ARG A 94 9.25 1.53 -9.98
C ARG A 94 10.64 2.10 -10.21
N LYS A 95 11.35 1.55 -11.19
CA LYS A 95 12.51 2.25 -11.75
C LYS A 95 11.96 3.41 -12.57
N GLY A 96 12.05 4.63 -12.03
CA GLY A 96 11.92 5.83 -12.84
C GLY A 96 13.04 5.82 -13.88
N ASN A 97 12.71 6.12 -15.14
CA ASN A 97 13.73 6.44 -16.13
C ASN A 97 14.43 7.70 -15.62
N ALA A 98 15.70 7.57 -15.24
CA ALA A 98 16.60 8.68 -15.00
C ALA A 98 16.98 9.36 -16.31
#